data_AF-A0AAW5FXG6-F1
#
_entry.id   AF-A0AAW5FXG6-F1
#
_cell.length_a   1.000
_cell.length_b   1.000
_cell.length_c   1.000
_cell.angle_alpha   90.00
_cell.angle_beta   90.00
_cell.angle_gamma   90.00
#
_symmetry.space_group_name_H-M   'P 1'
#
loop_
_entity.id
_entity.type
_entity.pdbx_description
1 polymer ?
#
loop_
_entity_poly.entity_id
_entity_poly.type
_entity_poly.pdbx_seq_one_letter_code
_entity_poly.pdbx_strand_id
1 'polypeptide(L)' 'MPISTLLARIRRLVPRSGDQHYDEIVRSFGVGTLRPPPTPMSDGELARAIAEFLKEQPSSESVGALGRRLDPTTPL' A
#
# COMPACT_ATOMS: atom_id res chain seq x y z
N MET A 1 13.23 1.01 -5.57
CA MET A 1 12.27 1.46 -6.61
C MET A 1 11.79 2.86 -6.23
N PRO A 2 11.66 3.82 -7.17
CA PRO A 2 11.07 5.12 -6.87
C PRO A 2 9.63 5.00 -6.38
N ILE A 3 9.21 5.85 -5.44
CA ILE A 3 7.86 5.82 -4.85
C ILE A 3 6.77 6.05 -5.91
N SER A 4 7.04 6.89 -6.91
CA SER A 4 6.14 7.14 -8.04
C SER A 4 5.87 5.89 -8.88
N THR A 5 6.87 5.04 -9.07
CA THR A 5 6.71 3.76 -9.76
C THR A 5 5.82 2.80 -8.97
N LEU A 6 5.98 2.76 -7.64
CA LEU A 6 5.15 1.95 -6.77
C LEU A 6 3.68 2.44 -6.78
N LEU A 7 3.46 3.75 -6.65
CA LEU A 7 2.13 4.33 -6.71
C LEU A 7 1.44 4.06 -8.06
N ALA A 8 2.18 4.14 -9.17
CA ALA A 8 1.66 3.80 -10.49
C ALA A 8 1.24 2.32 -10.59
N ARG A 9 1.98 1.40 -9.97
CA ARG A 9 1.60 -0.03 -9.89
C ARG A 9 0.36 -0.21 -9.03
N ILE A 10 0.29 0.42 -7.85
CA ILE A 10 -0.86 0.36 -6.94
C ILE A 10 -2.13 0.91 -7.62
N ARG A 11 -2.03 2.03 -8.36
CA ARG A 11 -3.19 2.64 -9.03
C ARG A 11 -3.89 1.67 -10.01
N ARG A 12 -3.12 0.78 -10.64
CA ARG A 12 -3.64 -0.25 -11.56
C ARG A 12 -4.39 -1.36 -10.84
N LEU A 13 -4.11 -1.58 -9.55
CA LEU A 13 -4.69 -2.63 -8.72
C LEU A 13 -5.93 -2.16 -7.95
N VAL A 14 -6.06 -0.84 -7.72
CA VAL A 14 -7.21 -0.26 -7.03
C VAL A 14 -8.32 0.10 -8.03
N PRO A 15 -9.52 -0.50 -7.94
CA PRO A 15 -10.65 -0.14 -8.78
C PRO A 15 -11.10 1.31 -8.48
N ARG A 16 -11.76 1.98 -9.43
CA ARG A 16 -12.24 3.37 -9.24
C ARG A 16 -13.19 3.54 -8.06
N SER A 17 -13.97 2.51 -7.72
CA SER A 17 -14.82 2.51 -6.53
C SER A 17 -14.03 2.52 -5.21
N GLY A 18 -12.72 2.25 -5.24
CA GLY A 18 -11.79 2.31 -4.12
C GLY A 18 -10.85 3.52 -4.16
N ASP A 19 -11.23 4.63 -4.82
CA ASP A 19 -10.38 5.82 -4.88
C ASP A 19 -10.04 6.34 -3.47
N GLN A 20 -10.93 6.21 -2.48
CA GLN A 20 -10.65 6.53 -1.07
C GLN A 20 -9.47 5.71 -0.50
N HIS A 21 -9.37 4.43 -0.84
CA HIS A 21 -8.22 3.59 -0.45
C HIS A 21 -6.94 4.06 -1.12
N TYR A 22 -7.00 4.44 -2.39
CA TYR A 22 -5.84 4.93 -3.11
C TYR A 22 -5.34 6.26 -2.51
N ASP A 23 -6.24 7.19 -2.23
CA ASP A 23 -5.92 8.48 -1.61
C ASP A 23 -5.31 8.29 -0.22
N GLU A 24 -5.83 7.35 0.56
CA GLU A 24 -5.27 7.00 1.88
C GLU A 24 -3.84 6.45 1.76
N ILE A 25 -3.57 5.61 0.76
CA ILE A 25 -2.21 5.11 0.50
C ILE A 25 -1.28 6.27 0.14
N VAL A 26 -1.69 7.17 -0.77
CA VAL A 26 -0.89 8.34 -1.18
C VAL A 26 -0.61 9.24 0.02
N ARG A 27 -1.63 9.54 0.83
CA ARG A 27 -1.50 10.32 2.07
C ARG A 27 -0.51 9.66 3.03
N SER A 28 -0.66 8.36 3.26
CA SER A 28 0.16 7.60 4.21
C SER A 28 1.63 7.53 3.80
N PHE A 29 1.93 7.50 2.51
CA PHE A 29 3.28 7.69 2.00
C PHE A 29 3.78 9.12 2.22
N GLY A 30 2.93 10.13 1.99
CA GLY A 30 3.28 11.54 2.17
C GLY A 30 3.63 11.92 3.61
N VAL A 31 2.98 11.29 4.60
CA VAL A 31 3.24 11.53 6.04
C VAL A 31 4.23 10.52 6.66
N GLY A 32 4.72 9.56 5.88
CA GLY A 32 5.73 8.58 6.31
C GLY A 32 5.20 7.36 7.09
N THR A 33 3.88 7.20 7.22
CA THR A 33 3.26 6.00 7.81
C THR A 33 3.50 4.75 6.96
N LEU A 34 3.47 4.91 5.63
CA LEU A 34 3.92 3.88 4.69
C LEU A 34 5.31 4.21 4.16
N ARG A 35 6.13 3.17 4.03
CA ARG A 35 7.46 3.25 3.41
C ARG A 35 7.53 2.31 2.21
N PRO A 36 8.27 2.66 1.15
CA PRO A 36 8.47 1.75 0.03
C PRO A 36 9.12 0.45 0.52
N PRO A 37 8.79 -0.70 -0.08
CA PRO A 37 9.44 -1.96 0.24
C PRO A 37 10.97 -1.85 0.14
N PRO A 38 11.73 -2.32 1.15
CA PRO A 38 13.19 -2.27 1.15
C PRO A 38 13.79 -3.15 0.06
N THR A 39 13.09 -4.22 -0.34
CA THR A 39 13.42 -5.10 -1.45
C THR A 39 12.36 -5.02 -2.55
N PRO A 40 12.70 -5.26 -3.83
CA PRO A 40 11.71 -5.33 -4.89
C PRO A 40 10.67 -6.42 -4.61
N MET A 41 9.40 -6.03 -4.65
CA MET A 41 8.26 -6.95 -4.52
C MET A 41 7.67 -7.26 -5.91
N SER A 42 7.30 -8.53 -6.13
CA SER A 42 6.64 -8.98 -7.36
C SER A 42 5.25 -8.36 -7.53
N ASP A 43 4.71 -8.39 -8.76
CA ASP A 43 3.34 -7.89 -9.00
C ASP A 43 2.29 -8.72 -8.24
N GLY A 44 2.49 -10.03 -8.07
CA GLY A 44 1.58 -10.90 -7.33
C GLY A 44 1.56 -10.61 -5.83
N GLU A 45 2.72 -10.39 -5.22
CA GLU A 45 2.81 -9.98 -3.82
C GLU A 45 2.17 -8.61 -3.59
N LEU A 46 2.41 -7.65 -4.50
CA LEU A 46 1.78 -6.33 -4.42
C LEU A 46 0.26 -6.43 -4.57
N ALA A 47 -0.22 -7.18 -5.56
CA ALA A 47 -1.66 -7.40 -5.79
C ALA A 47 -2.33 -8.00 -4.55
N ARG A 48 -1.70 -8.99 -3.92
CA ARG A 48 -2.21 -9.59 -2.68
C ARG A 48 -2.25 -8.61 -1.52
N ALA A 49 -1.21 -7.77 -1.35
CA ALA A 49 -1.20 -6.76 -0.29
C ALA A 49 -2.34 -5.75 -0.47
N ILE A 50 -2.54 -5.25 -1.69
CA ILE A 50 -3.61 -4.30 -2.02
C ILE A 50 -4.99 -4.94 -1.90
N ALA A 51 -5.20 -6.14 -2.45
CA ALA A 51 -6.50 -6.82 -2.43
C ALA A 51 -7.03 -7.02 -1.00
N GLU A 52 -6.14 -7.24 -0.04
CA GLU A 52 -6.50 -7.42 1.36
C GLU A 52 -6.75 -6.08 2.06
N PHE A 53 -5.97 -5.04 1.76
CA PHE A 53 -6.26 -3.68 2.23
C PHE A 53 -7.64 -3.20 1.77
N LEU A 54 -8.04 -3.55 0.54
CA LEU A 54 -9.34 -3.21 -0.02
C LEU A 54 -10.53 -3.91 0.67
N LYS A 55 -10.30 -4.94 1.50
CA LYS A 55 -11.37 -5.61 2.26
C LYS A 55 -11.84 -4.82 3.48
N GLU A 56 -11.00 -3.92 3.98
CA GLU A 56 -11.25 -3.12 5.17
C GLU A 56 -11.52 -1.67 4.77
N GLN A 57 -12.17 -0.90 5.66
CA GLN A 57 -12.23 0.54 5.46
C GLN A 57 -10.83 1.17 5.61
N PRO A 58 -10.49 2.20 4.83
CA PRO A 58 -9.22 2.90 4.97
C PRO A 58 -9.15 3.56 6.36
N SER A 59 -8.19 3.13 7.17
CA SER A 59 -8.00 3.55 8.55
C SER A 59 -6.52 3.40 8.93
N SER A 60 -6.11 3.97 10.07
CA SER A 60 -4.73 3.81 10.57
C SER A 60 -4.36 2.33 10.77
N GLU A 61 -5.31 1.50 11.16
CA GLU A 61 -5.10 0.07 11.38
C GLU A 61 -4.86 -0.68 10.06
N SER A 62 -5.74 -0.48 9.08
CA SER A 62 -5.62 -1.14 7.77
C SER A 62 -4.39 -0.66 7.01
N VAL A 63 -4.03 0.62 7.15
CA VAL A 63 -2.77 1.18 6.64
C VAL A 63 -1.56 0.54 7.33
N GLY A 64 -1.59 0.38 8.65
CA GLY A 64 -0.52 -0.32 9.38
C GLY A 64 -0.36 -1.77 8.90
N ALA A 65 -1.47 -2.46 8.65
CA ALA A 65 -1.47 -3.81 8.08
C ALA A 65 -0.88 -3.86 6.67
N LEU A 66 -1.21 -2.88 5.82
CA LEU A 66 -0.59 -2.72 4.51
C LEU A 66 0.93 -2.45 4.64
N GLY A 67 1.33 -1.55 5.54
CA GLY A 67 2.73 -1.20 5.79
C GLY A 67 3.58 -2.41 6.15
N ARG A 68 3.10 -3.26 7.07
CA ARG A 68 3.78 -4.52 7.43
C ARG A 68 3.97 -5.49 6.27
N ARG A 69 3.11 -5.43 5.27
CA ARG A 69 3.20 -6.29 4.07
C ARG A 69 4.12 -5.72 3.01
N LEU A 70 4.17 -4.39 2.90
CA LEU A 70 5.14 -3.70 2.05
C LEU A 70 6.55 -3.79 2.63
N ASP A 71 6.66 -3.74 3.95
CA ASP A 71 7.91 -3.83 4.69
C ASP A 71 7.77 -4.77 5.91
N PRO A 72 8.06 -6.07 5.72
CA PRO A 72 8.01 -7.05 6.81
C PRO A 72 9.12 -6.85 7.85
N THR A 73 10.05 -5.92 7.63
CA THR A 73 11.09 -5.57 8.61
C THR A 73 10.66 -4.47 9.57
N THR A 74 9.51 -3.84 9.33
CA THR A 74 8.91 -2.88 10.27
C THR A 74 8.40 -3.64 11.50
N PRO A 75 8.96 -3.39 12.71
CA PRO A 75 8.57 -4.09 13.94
C PRO A 75 7.13 -3.75 14.38
N LEU A 76 6.54 -4.64 15.18
CA LEU A 76 5.19 -4.54 15.76
C LEU A 76 5.02 -3.30 16.65
#